data_AF-A0AA88XVQ7-F1
#
_entry.id   AF-A0AA88XVQ7-F1
#
_cell.length_a   1.000
_cell.length_b   1.000
_cell.length_c   1.000
_cell.angle_alpha   90.00
_cell.angle_beta   90.00
_cell.angle_gamma   90.00
#
_symmetry.space_group_name_H-M   'P 1'
#
loop_
_entity.id
_entity.type
_entity.pdbx_description
1 polymer ?
#
loop_
_entity_poly.entity_id
_entity_poly.type
_entity_poly.pdbx_seq_one_letter_code
_entity_poly.pdbx_strand_id
1 'polypeptide(L)'
;MKRCSLNPGNFAVKIVERLFPELFGEDNLRFQFSYNGGGISDKKSLDGVRLGYIRKYVCHHYPEVKETKAWKMMVVTHINERLRRPNEKKKDRLRRLSRAASESGPVDTTYTVL
;
A
#
# COMPACT_ATOMS: atom_id res chain seq x y z
N MET A 1 6.46 -24.07 -4.53
CA MET A 1 6.14 -22.71 -4.05
C MET A 1 4.92 -22.18 -4.81
N LYS A 2 3.77 -22.04 -4.14
CA LYS A 2 2.51 -21.53 -4.76
C LYS A 2 2.68 -20.06 -5.15
N ARG A 3 2.60 -19.78 -6.45
CA ARG A 3 2.69 -18.44 -7.06
C ARG A 3 1.41 -17.66 -6.77
N CYS A 4 1.33 -16.96 -5.64
CA CYS A 4 0.15 -16.14 -5.29
C CYS A 4 0.03 -14.81 -6.07
N SER A 5 0.83 -14.58 -7.12
CA SER A 5 0.68 -13.43 -8.02
C SER A 5 0.27 -13.91 -9.42
N LEU A 6 -0.99 -14.28 -9.60
CA LEU A 6 -1.52 -14.78 -10.88
C LEU A 6 -1.65 -13.69 -11.96
N ASN A 7 -1.32 -12.42 -11.68
CA ASN A 7 -1.38 -11.34 -12.66
C ASN A 7 -0.23 -10.32 -12.47
N PRO A 8 0.16 -9.59 -13.53
CA PRO A 8 1.27 -8.64 -13.52
C PRO A 8 1.10 -7.49 -12.52
N GLY A 9 -0.12 -7.04 -12.26
CA GLY A 9 -0.40 -5.97 -11.28
C GLY A 9 -0.09 -6.39 -9.85
N ASN A 10 -0.54 -7.59 -9.45
CA ASN A 10 -0.24 -8.17 -8.14
C ASN A 10 1.26 -8.43 -7.97
N PHE A 11 1.92 -8.92 -9.02
CA PHE A 11 3.37 -9.10 -9.01
C PHE A 11 4.10 -7.77 -8.84
N ALA A 12 3.71 -6.73 -9.58
CA ALA A 12 4.31 -5.41 -9.49
C ALA A 12 4.18 -4.80 -8.08
N VAL A 13 3.01 -4.94 -7.47
CA VAL A 13 2.79 -4.53 -6.07
C VAL A 13 3.74 -5.24 -5.11
N LYS A 14 3.94 -6.56 -5.28
CA LYS A 14 4.86 -7.32 -4.43
C LYS A 14 6.31 -6.91 -4.60
N ILE A 15 6.73 -6.60 -5.82
CA ILE A 15 8.07 -6.06 -6.08
C ILE A 15 8.25 -4.70 -5.40
N VAL A 16 7.28 -3.80 -5.49
CA VAL A 16 7.32 -2.48 -4.83
C VAL A 16 7.40 -2.62 -3.31
N GLU A 17 6.57 -3.48 -2.70
CA GLU A 17 6.61 -3.75 -1.25
C GLU A 17 7.95 -4.37 -0.81
N ARG A 18 8.59 -5.17 -1.67
CA ARG A 18 9.81 -5.92 -1.33
C ARG A 18 11.10 -5.13 -1.55
N LEU A 19 11.16 -4.32 -2.61
CA LEU A 19 12.33 -3.54 -2.98
C LEU A 19 12.38 -2.17 -2.30
N PHE A 20 11.21 -1.60 -1.96
CA PHE A 20 11.10 -0.26 -1.35
C PHE A 20 10.35 -0.32 -0.02
N PRO A 21 10.80 -1.15 0.95
CA PRO A 21 10.12 -1.31 2.23
C PRO A 21 9.98 0.00 3.02
N GLU A 22 10.89 0.97 2.80
CA GLU A 22 10.85 2.31 3.40
C GLU A 22 9.56 3.07 3.06
N LEU A 23 8.93 2.81 1.91
CA LEU A 23 7.64 3.41 1.55
C LEU A 23 6.49 2.88 2.42
N PHE A 24 6.65 1.69 2.98
CA PHE A 24 5.63 0.96 3.75
C PHE A 24 5.90 0.90 5.24
N GLY A 25 6.95 1.59 5.72
CA GLY A 25 7.28 1.74 7.13
C GLY A 25 6.22 2.49 7.95
N GLU A 26 6.55 2.77 9.20
CA GLU A 26 5.64 3.40 10.17
C GLU A 26 5.11 4.76 9.69
N ASP A 27 5.96 5.54 9.03
CA ASP A 27 5.64 6.86 8.47
C ASP A 27 4.75 6.80 7.23
N ASN A 28 4.54 5.59 6.66
CA ASN A 28 3.73 5.36 5.46
C ASN A 28 4.04 6.33 4.30
N LEU A 29 5.33 6.58 4.03
CA LEU A 29 5.79 7.51 3.00
C LEU A 29 5.11 7.30 1.64
N ARG A 30 4.70 6.07 1.32
CA ARG A 30 3.92 5.73 0.10
C ARG A 30 2.75 6.67 -0.21
N PHE A 31 2.11 7.27 0.79
CA PHE A 31 0.95 8.13 0.55
C PHE A 31 1.32 9.43 -0.17
N GLN A 32 2.58 9.86 -0.03
CA GLN A 32 3.14 11.03 -0.70
C GLN A 32 3.50 10.75 -2.17
N PHE A 33 3.47 9.49 -2.61
CA PHE A 33 3.93 9.08 -3.93
C PHE A 33 2.81 8.55 -4.82
N SER A 34 3.00 8.74 -6.12
CA SER A 34 2.34 7.96 -7.18
C SER A 34 3.42 7.53 -8.19
N TYR A 35 3.07 6.62 -9.09
CA TYR A 35 4.01 6.05 -10.05
C TYR A 35 4.65 7.13 -10.94
N ASN A 36 3.89 8.08 -11.47
CA ASN A 36 4.39 9.18 -12.32
C ASN A 36 4.28 10.57 -11.66
N GLY A 37 3.92 10.65 -10.38
CA GLY A 37 3.60 11.91 -9.69
C GLY A 37 2.24 12.53 -10.08
N GLY A 38 1.98 13.73 -9.57
CA GLY A 38 0.83 14.58 -9.91
C GLY A 38 -0.52 14.16 -9.29
N GLY A 39 -1.60 14.60 -9.93
CA GLY A 39 -2.98 14.43 -9.48
C GLY A 39 -3.45 15.52 -8.50
N ILE A 40 -4.66 15.35 -7.94
CA ILE A 40 -5.31 16.34 -7.05
C ILE A 40 -4.49 16.66 -5.79
N SER A 41 -3.59 15.76 -5.38
CA SER A 41 -2.81 15.87 -4.14
C SER A 41 -1.33 16.17 -4.38
N ASP A 42 -0.96 16.57 -5.60
CA ASP A 42 0.43 16.90 -6.01
C ASP A 42 1.46 15.88 -5.52
N LYS A 43 1.18 14.59 -5.79
CA LYS A 43 2.02 13.50 -5.29
C LYS A 43 3.38 13.50 -5.99
N LYS A 44 4.42 13.14 -5.25
CA LYS A 44 5.77 12.92 -5.80
C LYS A 44 5.78 11.71 -6.72
N SER A 45 6.54 11.79 -7.81
CA SER A 45 6.83 10.62 -8.64
C SER A 45 7.77 9.67 -7.89
N LEU A 46 7.65 8.37 -8.15
CA LEU A 46 8.78 7.48 -7.91
C LEU A 46 9.96 7.95 -8.76
N ASP A 47 11.17 7.90 -8.21
CA ASP A 47 12.37 8.28 -8.94
C ASP A 47 12.70 7.25 -10.04
N GLY A 48 13.55 7.68 -10.98
CA GLY A 48 13.91 6.87 -12.15
C GLY A 48 14.54 5.52 -11.81
N VAL A 49 15.25 5.40 -10.69
CA VAL A 49 15.87 4.14 -10.27
C VAL A 49 14.78 3.15 -9.83
N ARG A 50 13.84 3.59 -9.01
CA ARG A 50 12.68 2.76 -8.60
C ARG A 50 11.86 2.33 -9.81
N LEU A 51 11.56 3.26 -10.73
CA LEU A 51 10.84 2.96 -11.97
C LEU A 51 11.57 1.94 -12.84
N GLY A 52 12.89 2.06 -12.95
CA GLY A 52 13.74 1.14 -13.72
C GLY A 52 13.67 -0.29 -13.17
N TYR A 53 13.80 -0.46 -11.85
CA TYR A 53 13.69 -1.79 -11.23
C TYR A 53 12.30 -2.40 -11.44
N ILE A 54 11.23 -1.63 -11.21
CA ILE A 54 9.85 -2.13 -11.43
C ILE A 54 9.69 -2.61 -12.87
N ARG A 55 10.10 -1.81 -13.86
CA ARG A 55 9.99 -2.18 -15.28
C ARG A 55 10.81 -3.41 -15.62
N LYS A 56 12.05 -3.53 -15.13
CA LYS A 56 12.90 -4.69 -15.38
C LYS A 56 12.28 -5.98 -14.83
N TYR A 57 11.85 -5.99 -13.57
CA TYR A 57 11.29 -7.20 -12.95
C TYR A 57 9.95 -7.60 -13.56
N VAL A 58 9.02 -6.66 -13.74
CA VAL A 58 7.69 -6.99 -14.29
C VAL A 58 7.81 -7.47 -15.74
N CYS A 59 8.58 -6.78 -16.59
CA CYS A 59 8.73 -7.18 -18.00
C CYS A 59 9.56 -8.46 -18.20
N HIS A 60 10.37 -8.87 -17.22
CA HIS A 60 11.08 -10.15 -17.25
C HIS A 60 10.11 -11.32 -17.03
N HIS A 61 9.15 -11.17 -16.12
CA HIS A 61 8.16 -12.22 -15.81
C HIS A 61 6.90 -12.17 -16.67
N TYR A 62 6.54 -10.99 -17.17
CA TYR A 62 5.33 -10.71 -17.94
C TYR A 62 5.68 -9.86 -19.17
N PRO A 63 6.37 -10.42 -20.18
CA PRO A 63 6.81 -9.66 -21.35
C PRO A 63 5.65 -9.03 -22.14
N GLU A 64 4.44 -9.58 -22.05
CA GLU A 64 3.22 -9.06 -22.67
C GLU A 64 2.81 -7.67 -22.16
N VAL A 65 3.29 -7.27 -20.97
CA VAL A 65 2.97 -5.95 -20.39
C VAL A 65 3.94 -4.85 -20.81
N LYS A 66 4.94 -5.16 -21.66
CA LYS A 66 5.88 -4.16 -22.19
C LYS A 66 5.18 -3.05 -22.98
N GLU A 67 4.07 -3.40 -23.62
CA GLU A 67 3.20 -2.49 -24.38
C GLU A 67 2.64 -1.39 -23.47
N THR A 68 2.62 -0.15 -23.95
CA THR A 68 2.37 1.04 -23.13
C THR A 68 0.98 1.06 -22.49
N LYS A 69 -0.06 0.64 -23.22
CA LYS A 69 -1.44 0.60 -22.70
C LYS A 69 -1.60 -0.51 -21.67
N ALA A 70 -1.07 -1.71 -21.94
CA ALA A 70 -1.02 -2.82 -21.00
C ALA A 70 -0.25 -2.47 -19.72
N TRP A 71 0.91 -1.82 -19.85
CA TRP A 71 1.69 -1.30 -18.72
C TRP A 71 0.88 -0.36 -17.84
N LYS A 72 0.28 0.67 -18.45
CA LYS A 72 -0.54 1.65 -17.72
C LYS A 72 -1.71 0.99 -17.02
N MET A 73 -2.47 0.16 -17.74
CA MET A 73 -3.70 -0.45 -17.24
C MET A 73 -3.44 -1.48 -16.14
N MET A 74 -2.47 -2.37 -16.34
CA MET A 74 -2.25 -3.51 -15.44
C MET A 74 -1.24 -3.21 -14.34
N VAL A 75 -0.19 -2.46 -14.62
CA VAL A 75 0.92 -2.25 -13.67
C VAL A 75 0.76 -0.94 -12.91
N VAL A 76 0.70 0.18 -13.63
CA VAL A 76 0.65 1.51 -13.01
C VAL A 76 -0.58 1.68 -12.11
N THR A 77 -1.75 1.25 -12.58
CA THR A 77 -3.00 1.30 -11.80
C THR A 77 -2.89 0.55 -10.47
N HIS A 78 -2.34 -0.68 -10.47
CA HIS A 78 -2.24 -1.49 -9.27
C HIS A 78 -1.22 -0.93 -8.28
N ILE A 79 -0.08 -0.42 -8.76
CA ILE A 79 0.90 0.25 -7.91
C ILE A 79 0.29 1.49 -7.27
N ASN A 80 -0.34 2.37 -8.06
CA ASN A 80 -0.97 3.59 -7.55
C ASN A 80 -2.04 3.29 -6.51
N GLU A 81 -2.85 2.26 -6.74
CA GLU A 81 -3.86 1.86 -5.78
C GLU A 81 -3.24 1.39 -4.46
N ARG A 82 -2.14 0.64 -4.54
CA ARG A 82 -1.42 0.21 -3.35
C ARG A 82 -0.77 1.36 -2.58
N LEU A 83 -0.22 2.35 -3.27
CA LEU A 83 0.37 3.56 -2.68
C LEU A 83 -0.70 4.46 -2.04
N ARG A 84 -1.94 4.42 -2.55
CA ARG A 84 -3.07 5.22 -2.06
C ARG A 84 -3.77 4.59 -0.85
N ARG A 85 -3.99 3.27 -0.82
CA ARG A 85 -4.82 2.63 0.21
C ARG A 85 -4.12 2.55 1.58
N PRO A 86 -4.77 2.98 2.67
CA PRO A 86 -4.36 2.64 4.02
C PRO A 86 -4.34 1.13 4.23
N ASN A 87 -3.48 0.66 5.13
CA ASN A 87 -3.38 -0.77 5.41
C ASN A 87 -4.66 -1.20 6.14
N GLU A 88 -5.59 -1.86 5.44
CA GLU A 88 -6.95 -2.18 5.96
C GLU A 88 -6.88 -2.93 7.30
N LYS A 89 -5.90 -3.83 7.48
CA LYS A 89 -5.67 -4.52 8.77
C LYS A 89 -5.39 -3.57 9.94
N LYS A 90 -4.68 -2.47 9.70
CA LYS A 90 -4.40 -1.44 10.73
C LYS A 90 -5.66 -0.61 11.01
N LYS A 91 -6.46 -0.31 9.98
CA LYS A 91 -7.71 0.44 10.09
C LYS A 91 -8.78 -0.37 10.82
N ASP A 92 -8.92 -1.66 10.53
CA ASP A 92 -9.84 -2.56 11.23
C ASP A 92 -9.45 -2.73 12.69
N ARG A 93 -8.15 -2.91 12.98
CA ARG A 93 -7.65 -2.94 14.35
C ARG A 93 -7.92 -1.63 15.08
N LEU A 94 -7.63 -0.48 14.46
CA LEU A 94 -7.88 0.83 15.07
C LEU A 94 -9.38 1.06 15.31
N ARG A 95 -10.25 0.67 14.37
CA ARG A 95 -11.71 0.73 14.52
C ARG A 95 -12.23 -0.18 15.62
N ARG A 96 -11.66 -1.39 15.77
CA ARG A 96 -12.00 -2.31 16.87
C ARG A 96 -11.56 -1.75 18.21
N LEU A 97 -10.33 -1.23 18.29
CA LEU A 97 -9.80 -0.61 19.51
C LEU A 97 -10.59 0.66 19.90
N SER A 98 -10.96 1.50 18.93
CA SER A 98 -11.76 2.70 19.21
C SER A 98 -13.17 2.36 19.69
N ARG A 99 -13.79 1.29 19.17
CA ARG A 99 -15.10 0.81 19.64
C ARG A 99 -15.01 0.21 21.05
N ALA A 100 -13.97 -0.56 21.34
CA ALA A 100 -13.74 -1.11 22.68
C ALA A 100 -13.51 -0.01 23.73
N ALA A 101 -12.77 1.05 23.38
CA ALA A 101 -12.52 2.19 24.27
C ALA A 101 -13.77 3.03 24.56
N SER A 102 -14.73 3.08 23.63
CA SER A 102 -16.02 3.74 23.86
C SER A 102 -17.01 2.89 24.66
N GLU A 103 -16.80 1.57 24.75
CA GLU A 103 -17.64 0.64 25.52
C GLU A 103 -17.16 0.48 26.96
N SER A 104 -15.89 0.76 27.27
CA SER A 104 -15.38 0.91 28.64
C SER A 104 -15.70 2.29 29.19
N GLY A 105 -16.94 2.49 29.66
CA GLY A 105 -17.34 3.68 30.43
C GLY A 105 -16.54 3.82 31.75
N PRO A 106 -16.62 4.99 32.43
CA PRO A 106 -15.89 5.21 33.67
C PRO A 106 -16.27 4.15 34.71
N VAL A 107 -15.26 3.48 35.26
CA VAL A 107 -15.42 2.58 36.40
C VAL A 107 -15.84 3.44 37.59
N ASP A 108 -17.13 3.40 37.94
CA ASP A 108 -17.66 4.08 39.11
C ASP A 108 -17.01 3.48 40.37
N THR A 109 -15.98 4.15 40.86
CA THR A 109 -15.23 3.75 42.04
C THR A 109 -15.82 4.46 43.25
N THR A 110 -17.08 4.14 43.59
CA THR A 110 -17.72 4.70 44.78
C THR A 110 -18.48 3.67 45.61
N TYR A 111 -17.84 2.56 46.01
CA TYR A 111 -18.29 1.84 47.21
C TYR A 111 -17.12 1.07 47.82
N THR A 112 -16.59 1.57 48.95
CA THR A 112 -16.24 0.79 50.16
C THR A 112 -15.79 1.78 51.24
N VAL A 113 -16.71 2.19 52.11
CA VAL A 113 -16.38 2.52 53.50
C VAL A 113 -17.44 1.79 54.34
N LEU A 114 -17.01 0.70 55.00
CA LEU A 114 -17.73 0.07 56.10
C LEU A 114 -17.09 0.52 57.40
#